data_AF-A0A1G2U383-F1
#
_entry.id   AF-A0A1G2U383-F1
#
_cell.length_a   1.000
_cell.length_b   1.000
_cell.length_c   1.000
_cell.angle_alpha   90.00
_cell.angle_beta   90.00
_cell.angle_gamma   90.00
#
_symmetry.space_group_name_H-M   'P 1'
#
loop_
_entity.id
_entity.type
_entity.pdbx_description
1 polymer ?
#
loop_
_entity_poly.entity_id
_entity_poly.type
_entity_poly.pdbx_seq_one_letter_code
_entity_poly.pdbx_strand_id
1 'polypeptide(L)' 'MLKNNLYNLLLQLTVENRSLWRIKDEYLKDAEGDAEVLAFWQKMTADKEAHINELSTLVKSRM' A
#
# COMPACT_ATOMS: atom_id res chain seq x y z
N MET A 1 10.21 -3.32 -24.77
CA MET A 1 9.75 -2.57 -23.59
C MET A 1 8.64 -3.37 -22.92
N LEU A 2 8.63 -3.49 -21.59
CA LEU A 2 7.42 -3.88 -20.86
C LEU A 2 6.30 -2.94 -21.34
N LYS A 3 5.15 -3.47 -21.80
CA LYS A 3 4.02 -2.62 -22.21
C LYS A 3 3.77 -1.65 -21.05
N ASN A 4 3.67 -0.34 -21.32
CA ASN A 4 3.58 0.73 -20.31
C ASN A 4 2.66 0.38 -19.12
N ASN A 5 1.60 -0.39 -19.36
CA ASN A 5 0.70 -0.88 -18.33
C ASN A 5 1.36 -1.80 -17.27
N LEU A 6 2.18 -2.79 -17.64
CA LEU A 6 2.85 -3.67 -16.66
C LEU A 6 3.87 -2.89 -15.83
N TYR A 7 4.61 -1.98 -16.47
CA TYR A 7 5.53 -1.09 -15.76
C TYR A 7 4.77 -0.22 -14.73
N ASN A 8 3.65 0.38 -15.14
CA ASN A 8 2.82 1.19 -14.24
C ASN A 8 2.28 0.38 -13.05
N LEU A 9 1.86 -0.86 -13.26
CA LEU A 9 1.39 -1.73 -12.18
C LEU A 9 2.50 -2.07 -11.18
N LEU A 10 3.71 -2.39 -11.67
CA LEU A 10 4.87 -2.65 -10.81
C LEU A 10 5.30 -1.39 -10.03
N LEU A 11 5.27 -0.24 -10.68
CA LEU A 11 5.56 1.05 -10.05
C LEU A 11 4.55 1.34 -8.93
N GLN A 12 3.24 1.21 -9.21
CA GLN A 12 2.20 1.42 -8.20
C GLN A 12 2.34 0.43 -7.03
N LEU A 13 2.58 -0.85 -7.32
CA LEU A 13 2.79 -1.87 -6.30
C LEU A 13 3.96 -1.51 -5.37
N THR A 14 5.04 -0.96 -5.92
CA THR A 14 6.19 -0.50 -5.13
C THR A 14 5.84 0.68 -4.23
N VAL A 15 5.05 1.63 -4.73
CA VAL A 15 4.58 2.80 -3.97
C VAL A 15 3.69 2.37 -2.81
N GLU A 16 2.72 1.49 -3.06
CA GLU A 16 1.81 1.02 -2.01
C GLU A 16 2.55 0.25 -0.92
N ASN A 17 3.45 -0.67 -1.28
CA ASN A 17 4.26 -1.40 -0.29
C ASN A 17 5.09 -0.45 0.59
N ARG A 18 5.72 0.56 -0.02
CA ARG A 18 6.52 1.55 0.73
C ARG A 18 5.64 2.40 1.65
N SER A 19 4.48 2.83 1.17
CA SER A 19 3.52 3.59 1.96
C SER A 19 2.99 2.77 3.14
N LEU A 20 2.65 1.49 2.92
CA LEU A 20 2.18 0.59 3.96
C LEU A 20 3.22 0.39 5.05
N TRP A 21 4.48 0.18 4.66
CA TRP A 21 5.58 0.06 5.61
C TRP A 21 5.71 1.29 6.50
N ARG A 22 5.70 2.50 5.92
CA ARG A 22 5.78 3.75 6.71
C ARG A 22 4.62 3.90 7.69
N ILE A 23 3.40 3.55 7.27
CA ILE A 23 2.25 3.64 8.17
C ILE A 23 2.43 2.69 9.36
N LYS A 24 2.83 1.44 9.08
CA LYS A 24 3.00 0.41 10.12
C LYS A 24 4.16 0.70 11.08
N ASP A 25 5.28 1.20 10.56
CA ASP A 25 6.50 1.35 11.34
C ASP A 25 6.70 2.75 11.92
N GLU A 26 6.11 3.79 11.33
CA GLU A 26 6.28 5.18 11.80
C GLU A 26 4.94 5.75 12.25
N TYR A 27 3.96 5.86 11.35
CA TYR A 27 2.79 6.72 11.60
C TYR A 27 1.85 6.20 12.69
N LEU A 28 1.75 4.87 12.85
CA LEU A 28 0.98 4.29 13.95
C LEU A 28 1.61 4.60 15.32
N LYS A 29 2.94 4.70 15.39
CA LYS A 29 3.65 5.09 16.62
C LYS A 29 3.47 6.59 16.89
N ASP A 30 3.62 7.40 15.85
CA ASP A 30 3.46 8.86 15.95
C ASP A 30 2.03 9.29 16.31
N ALA A 31 1.03 8.48 15.96
CA ALA A 31 -0.38 8.72 16.28
C ALA A 31 -0.78 8.24 17.69
N GLU A 32 0.15 7.68 18.48
CA GLU A 32 -0.16 7.22 19.83
C GLU A 32 -0.74 8.34 20.70
N GLY A 33 -1.90 8.09 21.30
CA GLY A 33 -2.63 9.08 22.10
C GLY A 33 -3.70 9.86 21.33
N ASP A 34 -3.77 9.73 20.00
CA ASP A 34 -4.87 10.27 19.18
C ASP A 34 -5.69 9.13 18.57
N ALA A 35 -6.84 8.84 19.21
CA ALA A 35 -7.69 7.73 18.82
C ALA A 35 -8.31 7.88 17.42
N GLU A 36 -8.59 9.10 16.98
CA GLU A 36 -9.17 9.36 15.66
C GLU A 36 -8.12 9.12 14.57
N VAL A 37 -6.92 9.66 14.76
CA VAL A 37 -5.81 9.50 13.81
C VAL A 37 -5.34 8.05 13.76
N LEU A 38 -5.30 7.33 14.89
CA LEU A 38 -5.01 5.89 14.92
C LEU A 38 -6.03 5.09 14.11
N ALA A 39 -7.32 5.34 14.31
CA ALA A 39 -8.38 4.65 13.58
C ALA A 39 -8.27 4.90 12.07
N PHE A 40 -7.92 6.12 11.67
CA PHE A 40 -7.65 6.47 10.27
C PHE A 40 -6.47 5.65 9.71
N TRP A 41 -5.34 5.60 10.40
CA TRP A 41 -4.16 4.87 9.93
C TRP A 41 -4.39 3.35 9.87
N GLN A 42 -5.16 2.80 10.81
CA GLN A 42 -5.57 1.41 10.79
C GLN A 42 -6.44 1.09 9.57
N LYS A 43 -7.44 1.94 9.28
CA LYS A 43 -8.25 1.80 8.06
C LYS A 43 -7.39 1.90 6.80
N MET A 44 -6.55 2.92 6.69
CA MET A 44 -5.64 3.13 5.55
C MET A 44 -4.69 1.95 5.35
N THR A 45 -4.25 1.30 6.43
CA THR A 45 -3.43 0.08 6.37
C THR A 45 -4.20 -1.06 5.70
N ALA A 46 -5.44 -1.32 6.13
CA ALA A 46 -6.28 -2.37 5.55
C ALA A 46 -6.59 -2.11 4.06
N ASP A 47 -6.93 -0.87 3.70
CA ASP A 47 -7.20 -0.49 2.31
C ASP A 47 -5.96 -0.72 1.43
N LYS A 48 -4.76 -0.42 1.93
CA LYS A 48 -3.49 -0.65 1.21
C LYS A 48 -3.16 -2.12 1.04
N GLU A 49 -3.40 -2.95 2.05
CA GLU A 49 -3.22 -4.39 1.92
C GLU A 49 -4.13 -4.99 0.84
N ALA A 50 -5.39 -4.54 0.78
CA ALA A 50 -6.32 -4.92 -0.28
C ALA A 50 -5.79 -4.51 -1.67
N HIS A 51 -5.38 -3.25 -1.85
CA HIS A 51 -4.81 -2.78 -3.11
C HIS A 51 -3.53 -3.53 -3.51
N ILE A 52 -2.63 -3.83 -2.56
CA ILE A 52 -1.41 -4.61 -2.82
C ILE A 52 -1.75 -6.00 -3.32
N ASN A 53 -2.76 -6.66 -2.75
CA ASN A 53 -3.21 -7.98 -3.20
C ASN A 53 -3.80 -7.94 -4.61
N GLU A 54 -4.63 -6.95 -4.92
CA GLU A 54 -5.18 -6.73 -6.25
C GLU A 54 -4.07 -6.44 -7.27
N LEU A 55 -3.20 -5.47 -6.99
CA LEU A 55 -2.05 -5.14 -7.84
C LEU A 55 -1.13 -6.34 -8.08
N SER A 56 -0.85 -7.12 -7.04
CA SER A 56 -0.03 -8.33 -7.16
C SER A 56 -0.68 -9.37 -8.05
N THR A 57 -1.99 -9.55 -7.94
CA THR A 57 -2.76 -10.45 -8.82
C THR A 57 -2.73 -9.98 -10.26
N LEU A 58 -2.90 -8.67 -10.49
CA LEU A 58 -2.86 -8.07 -11.81
C LEU A 58 -1.47 -8.18 -12.45
N VAL A 59 -0.40 -7.94 -11.69
CA VAL A 59 0.99 -8.10 -12.15
C VAL A 59 1.23 -9.56 -12.55
N LYS A 60 0.88 -10.53 -11.69
CA LYS A 60 1.06 -11.96 -11.98
C LYS A 60 0.34 -12.40 -13.25
N SER A 61 -0.85 -11.88 -13.52
CA SER A 61 -1.62 -12.25 -14.72
C SER A 61 -1.10 -11.60 -16.02
N ARG A 62 -0.10 -10.72 -15.94
CA ARG A 62 0.43 -9.93 -17.06
C ARG A 62 1.94 -10.15 -17.30
N MET A 63 2.61 -10.85 -16.39
CA MET A 63 3.96 -11.40 -16.57
C MET A 63 3.91 -12.63 -17.49
#